data_AF-A0AAN5IF78-F1
#
_entry.id   AF-A0AAN5IF78-F1
#
_cell.length_a   1.000
_cell.length_b   1.000
_cell.length_c   1.000
_cell.angle_alpha   90.00
_cell.angle_beta   90.00
_cell.angle_gamma   90.00
#
_symmetry.space_group_name_H-M   'P 1'
#
loop_
_entity.id
_entity.type
_entity.pdbx_description
1 polymer ?
#
loop_
_entity_poly.entity_id
_entity_poly.type
_entity_poly.pdbx_seq_one_letter_code
_entity_poly.pdbx_strand_id
1 'polypeptide(L)'
;RCHIYRTTFGFDKSSPSLEEIDFPLAYAVLAHNRFEQLLLTISSVYEEHNSFCISIPSNAEQSFIHLVHGLADCFDNVHVQQAGPITWGSYEIMRVTYDCMEFLVKNKKWRYLQYLSGVDAPLRTNLEMIRIFKEWNGLS
;
A
#
# COMPACT_ATOMS: atom_id res chain seq x y z
N ARG A 1 15.89 10.46 6.93
CA ARG A 1 15.25 9.32 6.22
C ARG A 1 13.94 9.74 5.55
N CYS A 2 12.93 10.19 6.28
CA CYS A 2 11.64 10.59 5.70
C CYS A 2 11.72 11.70 4.64
N HIS A 3 12.59 12.70 4.84
CA HIS A 3 12.83 13.73 3.82
C HIS A 3 13.25 13.14 2.46
N ILE A 4 14.08 12.08 2.45
CA ILE A 4 14.53 11.43 1.21
C ILE A 4 13.35 10.73 0.54
N TYR A 5 12.54 9.98 1.29
CA TYR A 5 11.33 9.35 0.73
C TYR A 5 10.38 10.39 0.13
N ARG A 6 10.11 11.47 0.86
CA ARG A 6 9.24 12.57 0.44
C ARG A 6 9.71 13.24 -0.86
N THR A 7 10.96 13.69 -0.88
CA THR A 7 11.49 14.52 -1.97
C THR A 7 12.08 13.74 -3.14
N THR A 8 12.76 12.62 -2.89
CA THR A 8 13.50 11.89 -3.93
C THR A 8 12.66 10.80 -4.58
N PHE A 9 11.79 10.14 -3.80
CA PHE A 9 10.98 9.02 -4.29
C PHE A 9 9.56 9.43 -4.67
N GLY A 10 9.26 10.73 -4.67
CA GLY A 10 8.01 11.29 -5.21
C GLY A 10 6.78 11.00 -4.37
N PHE A 11 6.94 10.90 -3.05
CA PHE A 11 5.81 10.85 -2.11
C PHE A 11 5.19 12.23 -1.88
N ASP A 12 5.95 13.31 -2.04
CA ASP A 12 5.39 14.66 -2.09
C ASP A 12 4.76 14.88 -3.48
N LYS A 13 3.44 14.69 -3.56
CA LYS A 13 2.64 14.93 -4.76
C LYS A 13 2.15 16.38 -4.83
N SER A 14 1.76 16.80 -6.03
CA SER A 14 0.95 18.02 -6.19
C SER A 14 -0.35 17.90 -5.41
N SER A 15 -0.94 19.03 -5.02
CA SER A 15 -2.21 19.05 -4.28
C SER A 15 -3.28 18.19 -4.97
N PRO A 16 -3.90 17.23 -4.25
CA PRO A 16 -4.91 16.36 -4.84
C PRO A 16 -6.16 17.16 -5.20
N SER A 17 -6.91 16.68 -6.19
CA SER A 17 -8.21 17.23 -6.52
C SER A 17 -9.25 16.89 -5.44
N LEU A 18 -10.32 17.69 -5.33
CA LEU A 18 -11.46 17.37 -4.45
C LEU A 18 -12.08 16.00 -4.78
N GLU A 19 -12.08 15.64 -6.06
CA GLU A 19 -12.55 14.34 -6.54
C GLU A 19 -11.75 13.18 -5.93
N GLU A 20 -10.45 13.34 -5.70
CA GLU A 20 -9.59 12.34 -5.07
C GLU A 20 -9.81 12.28 -3.57
N ILE A 21 -9.85 13.44 -2.91
CA ILE A 21 -10.08 13.53 -1.46
C ILE A 21 -11.41 12.86 -1.05
N ASP A 22 -12.47 13.02 -1.85
CA ASP A 22 -13.79 12.47 -1.56
C ASP A 22 -13.94 10.97 -1.91
N PHE A 23 -12.92 10.38 -2.54
CA PHE A 23 -12.90 8.98 -2.98
C PHE A 23 -11.63 8.24 -2.52
N PRO A 24 -11.41 8.11 -1.19
CA PRO A 24 -10.21 7.44 -0.67
C PRO A 24 -10.16 5.96 -1.05
N LEU A 25 -8.99 5.51 -1.46
CA LEU A 25 -8.68 4.13 -1.80
C LEU A 25 -7.89 3.44 -0.68
N ALA A 26 -8.00 2.12 -0.62
CA ALA A 26 -7.22 1.28 0.28
C ALA A 26 -6.32 0.31 -0.50
N TYR A 27 -5.14 0.03 0.03
CA TYR A 27 -4.15 -0.86 -0.58
C TYR A 27 -3.65 -1.87 0.44
N ALA A 28 -3.89 -3.16 0.17
CA ALA A 28 -3.30 -4.27 0.90
C ALA A 28 -2.12 -4.80 0.09
N VAL A 29 -0.90 -4.68 0.62
CA VAL A 29 0.32 -5.00 -0.12
C VAL A 29 1.05 -6.16 0.55
N LEU A 30 1.33 -7.24 -0.19
CA LEU A 30 2.19 -8.31 0.29
C LEU A 30 3.58 -8.16 -0.34
N ALA A 31 4.57 -7.80 0.48
CA ALA A 31 5.91 -7.51 0.00
C ALA A 31 6.96 -8.47 0.59
N HIS A 32 7.90 -8.86 -0.26
CA HIS A 32 9.08 -9.63 0.11
C HIS A 32 10.28 -9.14 -0.69
N ASN A 33 11.46 -9.14 -0.07
CA ASN A 33 12.82 -9.04 -0.65
C ASN A 33 13.23 -7.89 -1.61
N ARG A 34 12.34 -7.04 -2.14
CA ARG A 34 12.70 -5.93 -3.06
C ARG A 34 12.25 -4.57 -2.55
N PHE A 35 12.99 -3.99 -1.61
CA PHE A 35 12.61 -2.72 -0.98
C PHE A 35 12.53 -1.55 -1.97
N GLU A 36 13.48 -1.43 -2.90
CA GLU A 36 13.47 -0.35 -3.90
C GLU A 36 12.25 -0.41 -4.82
N GLN A 37 11.90 -1.62 -5.28
CA GLN A 37 10.69 -1.82 -6.08
C GLN A 37 9.44 -1.48 -5.27
N LEU A 38 9.33 -1.98 -4.04
CA LEU A 38 8.23 -1.65 -3.14
C LEU A 38 8.11 -0.12 -2.95
N LEU A 39 9.23 0.57 -2.77
CA LEU A 39 9.26 2.01 -2.58
C LEU A 39 8.69 2.75 -3.80
N LEU A 40 9.06 2.33 -5.01
CA LEU A 40 8.51 2.85 -6.27
C LEU A 40 7.02 2.52 -6.42
N THR A 41 6.61 1.30 -6.10
CA THR A 41 5.21 0.88 -6.14
C THR A 41 4.37 1.75 -5.21
N ILE A 42 4.74 1.84 -3.92
CA ILE A 42 3.99 2.64 -2.96
C ILE A 42 3.99 4.12 -3.36
N SER A 43 5.14 4.70 -3.74
CA SER A 43 5.20 6.12 -4.08
C SER A 43 4.38 6.49 -5.32
N SER A 44 4.19 5.55 -6.24
CA SER A 44 3.39 5.76 -7.45
C SER A 44 1.88 5.81 -7.19
N VAL A 45 1.39 5.18 -6.12
CA VAL A 45 -0.03 5.16 -5.73
C VAL A 45 -0.32 5.93 -4.44
N TYR A 46 0.71 6.47 -3.80
CA TYR A 46 0.61 7.16 -2.52
C TYR A 46 -0.16 8.46 -2.65
N GLU A 47 -1.18 8.60 -1.80
CA GLU A 47 -1.87 9.84 -1.50
C GLU A 47 -2.21 9.88 -0.02
N GLU A 48 -2.18 11.06 0.61
CA GLU A 48 -2.39 11.19 2.06
C GLU A 48 -3.78 10.75 2.52
N HIS A 49 -4.79 10.88 1.65
CA HIS A 49 -6.17 10.46 1.90
C HIS A 49 -6.39 8.96 1.68
N ASN A 50 -5.48 8.27 0.99
CA ASN A 50 -5.52 6.82 0.81
C ASN A 50 -5.00 6.09 2.06
N SER A 51 -5.27 4.79 2.16
CA SER A 51 -4.88 3.94 3.28
C SER A 51 -4.06 2.74 2.82
N PHE A 52 -2.94 2.46 3.49
CA PHE A 52 -2.02 1.40 3.11
C PHE A 52 -1.80 0.45 4.28
N CYS A 53 -1.83 -0.85 3.98
CA CYS A 53 -1.35 -1.89 4.87
C CYS A 53 -0.35 -2.75 4.09
N ILE A 54 0.86 -2.91 4.64
CA ILE A 54 1.96 -3.68 4.05
C ILE A 54 2.22 -4.88 4.95
N SER A 55 2.02 -6.06 4.39
CA SER A 55 2.32 -7.33 5.02
C SER A 55 3.73 -7.79 4.62
N ILE A 56 4.54 -8.16 5.61
CA ILE A 56 5.88 -8.70 5.42
C ILE A 56 6.02 -10.06 6.11
N PRO A 57 6.62 -11.07 5.48
CA PRO A 57 6.78 -12.38 6.10
C PRO A 57 8.00 -12.39 7.04
N SER A 58 7.94 -13.11 8.15
CA SER A 58 9.03 -13.15 9.15
C SER A 58 10.30 -13.83 8.65
N ASN A 59 10.22 -14.58 7.55
CA ASN A 59 11.37 -15.18 6.87
C ASN A 59 11.96 -14.28 5.77
N ALA A 60 11.52 -13.01 5.67
CA ALA A 60 12.22 -12.01 4.87
C ALA A 60 13.56 -11.62 5.50
N GLU A 61 14.46 -11.07 4.68
CA GLU A 61 15.74 -10.57 5.18
C GLU A 61 15.52 -9.43 6.19
N GLN A 62 16.29 -9.43 7.28
CA GLN A 62 16.06 -8.46 8.35
C GLN A 62 16.36 -7.02 7.95
N SER A 63 17.26 -6.81 6.98
CA SER A 63 17.50 -5.52 6.35
C SER A 63 16.24 -4.99 5.67
N PHE A 64 15.54 -5.84 4.90
CA PHE A 64 14.28 -5.53 4.24
C PHE A 64 13.19 -5.17 5.27
N ILE A 65 13.02 -5.99 6.31
CA ILE A 65 12.04 -5.72 7.38
C ILE A 65 12.27 -4.35 8.02
N HIS A 66 13.51 -4.03 8.38
CA HIS A 66 13.89 -2.74 8.96
C HIS A 66 13.64 -1.55 8.00
N LEU A 67 13.89 -1.75 6.71
CA LEU A 67 13.65 -0.75 5.69
C LEU A 67 12.15 -0.46 5.49
N VAL A 68 11.31 -1.50 5.52
CA VAL A 68 9.85 -1.35 5.41
C VAL A 68 9.27 -0.66 6.64
N HIS A 69 9.70 -1.04 7.86
CA HIS A 69 9.22 -0.38 9.08
C HIS A 69 9.52 1.12 9.10
N GLY A 70 10.76 1.53 8.84
CA GLY A 70 11.05 2.96 8.83
C GLY A 70 10.61 3.70 7.56
N LEU A 71 10.01 3.02 6.57
CA LEU A 71 9.16 3.68 5.57
C LEU A 71 7.82 4.07 6.21
N ALA A 72 7.18 3.14 6.92
CA ALA A 72 5.91 3.38 7.60
C ALA A 72 6.01 4.46 8.68
N ASP A 73 7.13 4.54 9.40
CA ASP A 73 7.39 5.61 10.38
C ASP A 73 7.34 7.03 9.78
N CYS A 74 7.37 7.17 8.45
CA CYS A 74 7.34 8.46 7.76
C CYS A 74 5.93 8.91 7.32
N PHE A 75 4.94 8.03 7.38
CA PHE A 75 3.61 8.23 6.80
C PHE A 75 2.51 7.64 7.69
N ASP A 76 1.66 8.49 8.27
CA ASP A 76 0.61 8.08 9.21
C ASP A 76 -0.48 7.18 8.61
N ASN A 77 -0.58 7.13 7.28
CA ASN A 77 -1.53 6.30 6.55
C ASN A 77 -0.91 4.99 6.02
N VAL A 78 0.33 4.67 6.39
CA VAL A 78 1.01 3.43 6.04
C VAL A 78 1.20 2.57 7.28
N HIS A 79 0.50 1.43 7.32
CA HIS A 79 0.67 0.43 8.36
C HIS A 79 1.53 -0.74 7.87
N VAL A 80 2.37 -1.29 8.74
CA VAL A 80 3.15 -2.49 8.46
C VAL A 80 2.80 -3.55 9.47
N GLN A 81 2.45 -4.74 8.98
CA GLN A 81 2.27 -5.93 9.79
C GLN A 81 3.27 -7.01 9.38
N GLN A 82 3.92 -7.61 10.38
CA GLN A 82 4.78 -8.76 10.18
C GLN A 82 4.01 -10.04 10.48
N ALA A 83 3.98 -10.97 9.53
CA ALA A 83 3.36 -12.28 9.69
C ALA A 83 4.41 -13.37 9.88
N GLY A 84 3.96 -14.58 10.21
CA GLY A 84 4.82 -15.77 10.23
C GLY A 84 5.46 -16.07 8.86
N PRO A 85 6.26 -17.15 8.75
CA PRO A 85 6.92 -17.51 7.51
C PRO A 85 5.90 -17.74 6.39
N ILE A 86 6.19 -17.19 5.20
CA ILE A 86 5.36 -17.37 4.01
C ILE A 86 6.20 -18.04 2.93
N THR A 87 5.60 -19.02 2.26
CA THR A 87 6.18 -19.68 1.09
C THR A 87 5.26 -19.51 -0.12
N TRP A 88 5.83 -19.61 -1.32
CA TRP A 88 5.05 -19.43 -2.53
C TRP A 88 3.96 -20.51 -2.65
N GLY A 89 2.73 -20.10 -2.98
CA GLY A 89 1.58 -20.99 -3.09
C GLY A 89 0.95 -21.44 -1.75
N SER A 90 1.44 -20.93 -0.62
CA SER A 90 0.94 -21.30 0.71
C SER A 90 -0.34 -20.55 1.10
N TYR A 91 -1.13 -21.16 1.99
CA TYR A 91 -2.37 -20.58 2.53
C TYR A 91 -2.13 -19.26 3.26
N GLU A 92 -0.93 -19.11 3.82
CA GLU A 92 -0.47 -17.95 4.57
C GLU A 92 -0.53 -16.66 3.76
N ILE A 93 -0.39 -16.74 2.42
CA ILE A 93 -0.59 -15.60 1.51
C ILE A 93 -2.01 -15.05 1.65
N MET A 94 -3.02 -15.93 1.63
CA MET A 94 -4.41 -15.50 1.77
C MET A 94 -4.70 -14.98 3.18
N ARG A 95 -4.21 -15.70 4.20
CA ARG A 95 -4.41 -15.31 5.60
C ARG A 95 -3.83 -13.92 5.88
N VAL A 96 -2.58 -13.68 5.49
CA VAL A 96 -1.94 -12.39 5.79
C VAL A 96 -2.57 -11.24 5.01
N THR A 97 -2.96 -11.47 3.76
CA THR A 97 -3.68 -10.47 2.96
C THR A 97 -5.01 -10.13 3.62
N TYR A 98 -5.75 -11.13 4.10
CA TYR A 98 -7.00 -10.94 4.83
C TYR A 98 -6.79 -10.13 6.12
N ASP A 99 -5.77 -10.45 6.92
CA ASP A 99 -5.45 -9.69 8.14
C ASP A 99 -5.21 -8.20 7.83
N CYS A 100 -4.56 -7.93 6.70
CA CYS A 100 -4.28 -6.58 6.20
C CYS A 100 -5.58 -5.86 5.77
N MET A 101 -6.48 -6.58 5.10
CA MET A 101 -7.81 -6.08 4.73
C MET A 101 -8.63 -5.76 5.99
N GLU A 102 -8.63 -6.64 6.99
CA GLU A 102 -9.30 -6.44 8.27
C GLU A 102 -8.80 -5.18 9.00
N PHE A 103 -7.48 -4.94 8.99
CA PHE A 103 -6.92 -3.70 9.51
C PHE A 103 -7.47 -2.48 8.75
N LEU A 104 -7.47 -2.51 7.42
CA LEU A 104 -7.95 -1.39 6.60
C LEU A 104 -9.44 -1.11 6.82
N VAL A 105 -10.28 -2.14 6.94
CA VAL A 105 -11.72 -2.01 7.23
C VAL A 105 -11.96 -1.28 8.56
N LYS A 106 -11.16 -1.57 9.58
CA LYS A 106 -11.38 -1.07 10.96
C LYS A 106 -10.90 0.37 11.17
N ASN A 107 -9.87 0.80 10.44
CA ASN A 107 -9.15 2.03 10.80
C ASN A 107 -9.55 3.26 9.98
N LYS A 108 -9.96 3.12 8.72
CA LYS A 108 -10.32 4.27 7.86
C LYS A 108 -11.47 3.94 6.93
N LYS A 109 -12.25 4.95 6.55
CA LYS A 109 -13.26 4.84 5.50
C LYS A 109 -12.59 4.96 4.14
N TRP A 110 -12.86 4.01 3.25
CA TRP A 110 -12.40 3.96 1.87
C TRP A 110 -13.53 3.41 0.99
N ARG A 111 -13.37 3.54 -0.33
CA ARG A 111 -14.37 3.14 -1.33
C ARG A 111 -14.06 1.79 -1.95
N TYR A 112 -12.81 1.58 -2.36
CA TYR A 112 -12.32 0.35 -2.96
C TYR A 112 -11.00 -0.06 -2.33
N LEU A 113 -10.77 -1.37 -2.28
CA LEU A 113 -9.53 -1.97 -1.84
C LEU A 113 -8.85 -2.64 -3.03
N GLN A 114 -7.55 -2.41 -3.16
CA GLN A 114 -6.70 -3.05 -4.14
C GLN A 114 -5.67 -3.92 -3.42
N TYR A 115 -5.56 -5.17 -3.85
CA TYR A 115 -4.46 -6.04 -3.43
C TYR A 115 -3.29 -5.88 -4.40
N LEU A 116 -2.08 -5.71 -3.87
CA LEU A 116 -0.85 -5.58 -4.63
C LEU A 116 0.23 -6.54 -4.11
N SER A 117 1.06 -7.02 -5.01
CA SER A 117 2.36 -7.58 -4.70
C SER A 117 3.41 -6.48 -4.54
N GLY A 118 4.51 -6.76 -3.82
CA GLY A 118 5.64 -5.83 -3.68
C GLY A 118 6.42 -5.54 -4.98
N VAL A 119 5.98 -6.06 -6.13
CA VAL A 119 6.60 -5.82 -7.44
C VAL A 119 5.63 -5.31 -8.50
N ASP A 120 4.37 -5.05 -8.13
CA ASP A 120 3.38 -4.49 -9.06
C ASP A 120 3.68 -3.02 -9.38
N ALA A 121 3.14 -2.53 -10.49
CA ALA A 121 3.26 -1.12 -10.87
C ALA A 121 1.92 -0.63 -11.45
N PRO A 122 1.44 0.57 -11.06
CA PRO A 122 0.22 1.12 -11.61
C PRO A 122 0.42 1.56 -13.06
N LEU A 123 -0.63 1.40 -13.87
CA LEU A 123 -0.70 1.90 -15.25
C LEU A 123 -1.55 3.17 -15.39
N ARG A 124 -2.13 3.62 -14.27
CA ARG A 124 -3.08 4.73 -14.18
C ARG A 124 -2.72 5.58 -12.98
N THR A 125 -2.95 6.88 -13.11
CA THR A 125 -2.85 7.82 -11.99
C THR A 125 -3.96 7.56 -10.96
N ASN A 126 -3.81 8.11 -9.75
CA ASN A 126 -4.84 8.00 -8.69
C ASN A 126 -6.20 8.52 -9.18
N LEU A 127 -6.24 9.70 -9.80
CA LEU A 127 -7.45 10.28 -10.39
C LEU A 127 -8.09 9.39 -11.48
N GLU A 128 -7.29 8.81 -12.37
CA GLU A 128 -7.81 7.89 -13.40
C GLU A 128 -8.42 6.63 -12.76
N MET A 129 -7.76 6.06 -11.74
CA MET A 129 -8.27 4.90 -11.00
C MET A 129 -9.59 5.20 -10.31
N ILE A 130 -9.70 6.36 -9.65
CA ILE A 130 -10.93 6.81 -9.01
C ILE A 130 -12.07 6.92 -10.01
N ARG A 131 -11.82 7.50 -11.18
CA ARG A 131 -12.84 7.62 -12.23
C ARG A 131 -13.31 6.26 -12.72
N ILE A 132 -12.39 5.31 -12.93
CA ILE A 132 -12.74 3.93 -13.27
C ILE A 132 -13.63 3.30 -12.19
N PHE A 133 -13.26 3.43 -10.92
CA PHE A 133 -14.02 2.84 -9.81
C PHE A 133 -15.38 3.50 -9.56
N LYS A 134 -15.53 4.79 -9.89
CA LYS A 134 -16.83 5.46 -9.89
C LYS A 134 -17.76 4.86 -10.93
N GLU A 135 -17.26 4.58 -12.13
CA GLU A 135 -18.04 3.90 -13.18
C GLU A 135 -18.44 2.47 -12.78
N TRP A 136 -17.64 1.80 -11.94
CA TRP A 136 -17.97 0.46 -11.42
C TRP A 136 -19.12 0.47 -10.40
N ASN A 137 -19.42 1.62 -9.79
CA ASN A 137 -20.61 1.81 -8.94
C ASN A 137 -20.87 0.70 -7.90
N GLY A 138 -19.82 0.27 -7.19
CA GLY A 138 -19.91 -0.73 -6.12
C GLY A 138 -19.74 -2.18 -6.58
N LEU A 139 -19.42 -2.43 -7.85
CA LEU A 139 -19.04 -3.75 -8.34
C LEU A 139 -17.64 -4.14 -7.83
N SER A 140 -17.52 -5.36 -7.32
CA SER A 140 -16.25 -5.99 -6.93
C SER A 140 -15.59 -6.74 -8.08
#